data_AF-Q6CJM5-F1
#
_entry.id   AF-Q6CJM5-F1
#
_cell.length_a   1.000
_cell.length_b   1.000
_cell.length_c   1.000
_cell.angle_alpha   90.00
_cell.angle_beta   90.00
_cell.angle_gamma   90.00
#
_symmetry.space_group_name_H-M   'P 1'
#
loop_
_entity.id
_entity.type
_entity.pdbx_description
1 polymer ?
#
loop_
_entity_poly.entity_id
_entity_poly.type
_entity_poly.pdbx_seq_one_letter_code
_entity_poly.pdbx_strand_id
1 'polypeptide(L)'
;MVPKPDKHNSSTEDEEIYGILDKPNIRHVQFGLNKRFATWYGSNVYFGRNKRTLGFKESNNEHTAKQSPTEKKFEDQYWIDTLYVCEYCFKYTDDEAELIAHECFCRYKNKPPGRIKYRSPEYTIRRVKGSKHEVFCQCLCLFTKLFLDNKSVYFKVKHFEFYIVYENNSTVPMAFFSKDLYSYHQNNLACILVFPPYQRRRLGTLLIEFSYTLSRCQGLISGPEVPLSPFGLIGYLKFWSFSIVWQLTEGNLKDVAQVTLKDLSEATGFRINDIIQALKYLDCLSDSEIRLNIIRSWARRNKVSHGFMIKDEYLLLDD
;
A
#
# COMPACT_ATOMS: atom_id res chain seq x y z
N MET A 1 13.08 -5.37 -23.13
CA MET A 1 13.40 -4.13 -22.37
C MET A 1 12.73 -2.99 -23.11
N VAL A 2 11.76 -2.31 -22.50
CA VAL A 2 11.05 -1.17 -23.11
C VAL A 2 11.51 0.08 -22.36
N PRO A 3 12.00 1.15 -23.03
CA PRO A 3 12.44 2.37 -22.37
C PRO A 3 11.26 3.18 -21.83
N LYS A 4 11.48 3.93 -20.74
CA LYS A 4 10.53 4.94 -20.23
C LYS A 4 10.41 6.10 -21.23
N PRO A 5 9.24 6.76 -21.35
CA PRO A 5 9.11 7.95 -22.19
C PRO A 5 9.71 9.18 -21.48
N ASP A 6 10.44 9.99 -22.25
CA ASP A 6 11.05 11.25 -21.81
C ASP A 6 9.97 12.31 -21.51
N LYS A 7 10.13 13.02 -20.39
CA LYS A 7 9.37 14.24 -20.09
C LYS A 7 10.22 15.46 -20.38
N HIS A 8 9.57 16.42 -21.04
CA HIS A 8 10.05 17.73 -21.46
C HIS A 8 10.74 18.52 -20.34
N ASN A 9 11.89 19.12 -20.69
CA ASN A 9 12.59 20.16 -19.95
C ASN A 9 11.72 21.42 -19.81
N SER A 10 11.43 21.85 -18.58
CA SER A 10 11.12 23.24 -18.25
C SER A 10 11.74 23.63 -16.90
N SER A 11 12.71 24.55 -16.97
CA SER A 11 13.22 25.46 -15.94
C SER A 11 13.22 24.99 -14.47
N THR A 12 14.43 24.64 -14.04
CA THR A 12 14.90 24.57 -12.66
C THR A 12 14.65 25.87 -11.89
N GLU A 13 13.76 25.85 -10.89
CA GLU A 13 13.91 26.51 -9.57
C GLU A 13 12.60 26.52 -8.73
N ASP A 14 11.44 26.12 -9.28
CA ASP A 14 10.15 26.20 -8.55
C ASP A 14 9.40 24.86 -8.34
N GLU A 15 10.03 23.69 -8.54
CA GLU A 15 9.36 22.37 -8.43
C GLU A 15 9.83 21.47 -7.26
N GLU A 16 10.23 22.04 -6.11
CA GLU A 16 10.32 21.23 -4.87
C GLU A 16 8.93 20.95 -4.29
N ILE A 17 8.12 20.19 -5.04
CA ILE A 17 6.80 19.75 -4.62
C ILE A 17 6.97 18.75 -3.46
N TYR A 18 6.76 19.25 -2.24
CA TYR A 18 6.24 18.52 -1.08
C TYR A 18 6.74 17.07 -0.91
N GLY A 19 8.03 16.86 -0.67
CA GLY A 19 8.50 15.53 -0.26
C GLY A 19 9.06 14.62 -1.36
N ILE A 20 9.00 15.04 -2.62
CA ILE A 20 9.32 14.21 -3.79
C ILE A 20 10.60 14.73 -4.45
N LEU A 21 11.49 13.80 -4.82
CA LEU A 21 12.67 14.10 -5.62
C LEU A 21 12.66 13.20 -6.86
N ASP A 22 13.12 13.72 -8.00
CA ASP A 22 13.14 12.99 -9.28
C ASP A 22 13.99 11.72 -9.24
N LYS A 23 15.00 11.71 -8.36
CA LYS A 23 15.94 10.61 -8.21
C LYS A 23 15.97 10.12 -6.77
N PRO A 24 16.14 8.81 -6.55
CA PRO A 24 16.38 8.26 -5.21
C PRO A 24 17.60 8.91 -4.55
N ASN A 25 17.39 9.50 -3.37
CA ASN A 25 18.43 10.13 -2.54
C ASN A 25 18.89 9.23 -1.37
N ILE A 26 18.16 8.16 -1.07
CA ILE A 26 18.56 7.10 -0.13
C ILE A 26 18.83 5.85 -0.97
N ARG A 27 20.06 5.32 -0.99
CA ARG A 27 20.38 4.20 -1.89
C ARG A 27 19.68 2.90 -1.47
N HIS A 28 19.83 2.53 -0.20
CA HIS A 28 19.30 1.28 0.34
C HIS A 28 18.49 1.49 1.61
N VAL A 29 17.57 0.56 1.86
CA VAL A 29 16.94 0.36 3.17
C VAL A 29 17.43 -0.98 3.72
N GLN A 30 17.96 -0.95 4.95
CA GLN A 30 18.19 -2.12 5.78
C GLN A 30 16.96 -2.31 6.68
N PHE A 31 16.09 -3.26 6.32
CA PHE A 31 14.83 -3.55 7.00
C PHE A 31 14.99 -4.74 7.97
N GLY A 32 15.08 -4.43 9.27
CA GLY A 32 15.56 -5.36 10.29
C GLY A 32 17.04 -5.70 10.09
N LEU A 33 17.55 -6.72 10.78
CA LEU A 33 18.98 -7.07 10.69
C LEU A 33 19.36 -7.84 9.42
N ASN A 34 18.39 -8.39 8.69
CA ASN A 34 18.67 -9.42 7.67
C ASN A 34 18.22 -9.08 6.24
N LYS A 35 17.58 -7.93 5.99
CA LYS A 35 16.98 -7.63 4.68
C LYS A 35 17.46 -6.26 4.19
N ARG A 36 18.17 -6.22 3.06
CA ARG A 36 18.62 -4.98 2.43
C ARG A 36 18.10 -4.90 0.99
N PHE A 37 17.52 -3.77 0.61
CA PHE A 37 16.99 -3.55 -0.74
C PHE A 37 17.02 -2.07 -1.13
N ALA A 38 17.08 -1.80 -2.44
CA ALA A 38 17.11 -0.44 -2.97
C ALA A 38 15.76 0.28 -2.82
N THR A 39 15.79 1.60 -2.61
CA THR A 39 14.59 2.45 -2.68
C THR A 39 14.15 2.63 -4.13
N TRP A 40 12.89 3.00 -4.34
CA TRP A 40 12.35 3.22 -5.69
C TRP A 40 12.18 4.70 -6.03
N TYR A 41 11.90 5.52 -5.01
CA TYR A 41 11.59 6.93 -5.16
C TYR A 41 12.42 7.78 -4.20
N GLY A 42 12.74 9.00 -4.63
CA GLY A 42 13.38 9.99 -3.79
C GLY A 42 12.41 10.61 -2.78
N SER A 43 12.93 10.92 -1.59
CA SER A 43 12.17 11.62 -0.56
C SER A 43 13.05 12.51 0.29
N ASN A 44 12.75 13.82 0.31
CA ASN A 44 13.42 14.77 1.19
C ASN A 44 12.79 14.82 2.60
N VAL A 45 11.65 14.15 2.83
CA VAL A 45 10.87 14.21 4.09
C VAL A 45 11.65 13.73 5.32
N TYR A 46 12.66 12.88 5.10
CA TYR A 46 13.52 12.37 6.17
C TYR A 46 14.54 13.39 6.69
N PHE A 47 14.79 14.46 5.94
CA PHE A 47 15.95 15.32 6.10
C PHE A 47 15.55 16.71 6.60
N GLY A 48 16.47 17.38 7.31
CA GLY A 48 16.30 18.79 7.67
C GLY A 48 16.35 19.67 6.42
N ARG A 49 15.62 20.80 6.42
CA ARG A 49 15.40 21.66 5.24
C ARG A 49 16.69 22.04 4.49
N ASN A 50 17.81 22.17 5.19
CA ASN A 50 19.09 22.60 4.62
C ASN A 50 20.24 21.61 4.92
N LYS A 51 19.95 20.37 5.33
CA LYS A 51 20.99 19.40 5.69
C LYS A 51 20.68 18.01 5.14
N ARG A 52 21.71 17.34 4.61
CA ARG A 52 21.65 15.92 4.23
C ARG A 52 21.68 14.95 5.44
N THR A 53 21.29 15.44 6.61
CA THR A 53 21.19 14.69 7.87
C THR A 53 19.72 14.48 8.25
N LEU A 54 19.42 13.37 8.91
CA LEU A 54 18.05 13.05 9.33
C LEU A 54 17.50 14.10 10.31
N GLY A 55 16.29 14.62 10.04
CA GLY A 55 15.73 15.76 10.78
C GLY A 55 15.43 15.47 12.26
N PHE A 56 15.18 14.22 12.65
CA PHE A 56 14.90 13.87 14.06
C PHE A 56 16.13 14.01 14.97
N LYS A 57 17.35 14.01 14.42
CA LYS A 57 18.58 14.22 15.20
C LYS A 57 18.74 15.68 15.64
N GLU A 58 18.00 16.61 15.04
CA GLU A 58 18.08 18.04 15.38
C GLU A 58 17.38 18.35 16.71
N SER A 59 16.29 17.65 17.03
CA SER A 59 15.50 17.85 18.27
C SER A 59 16.26 17.49 19.55
N ASN A 60 17.28 16.63 19.46
CA ASN A 60 18.06 16.18 20.61
C ASN A 60 19.34 17.02 20.86
N ASN A 61 19.71 17.92 19.93
CA ASN A 61 21.01 18.60 19.94
C ASN A 61 20.95 20.11 20.24
N GLU A 62 19.81 20.65 20.69
CA GLU A 62 19.73 22.07 21.12
C GLU A 62 20.58 22.40 22.37
N HIS A 63 21.24 21.43 22.99
CA HIS A 63 22.16 21.67 24.13
C HIS A 63 23.62 21.29 23.94
N THR A 64 24.07 20.91 22.74
CA THR A 64 25.50 20.71 22.50
C THR A 64 25.90 21.22 21.13
N ALA A 65 26.15 22.52 21.04
CA ALA A 65 26.90 23.10 19.94
C ALA A 65 28.36 22.65 20.00
N LYS A 66 28.71 21.56 19.31
CA LYS A 66 30.10 21.29 18.91
C LYS A 66 30.18 20.73 17.49
N GLN A 67 30.85 21.52 16.66
CA GLN A 67 31.62 21.20 15.46
C GLN A 67 30.85 20.64 14.26
N SER A 68 30.70 21.53 13.29
CA SER A 68 30.48 21.27 11.87
C SER A 68 31.48 20.24 11.33
N PRO A 69 31.02 19.11 10.75
CA PRO A 69 31.88 18.26 9.95
C PRO A 69 32.14 18.97 8.61
N THR A 70 33.42 19.13 8.30
CA THR A 70 34.00 19.43 6.98
C THR A 70 33.11 18.98 5.81
N GLU A 71 32.83 19.93 4.91
CA GLU A 71 32.20 19.71 3.61
C GLU A 71 32.94 18.61 2.83
N LYS A 72 32.44 17.38 2.92
CA LYS A 72 32.79 16.35 1.94
C LYS A 72 32.18 16.81 0.62
N LYS A 73 33.03 17.00 -0.41
CA LYS A 73 32.58 17.11 -1.81
C LYS A 73 31.78 15.85 -2.13
N PHE A 74 30.46 15.95 -2.14
CA PHE A 74 29.58 14.84 -2.50
C PHE A 74 29.40 14.83 -4.02
N GLU A 75 30.26 14.08 -4.71
CA GLU A 75 30.03 13.67 -6.11
C GLU A 75 28.88 12.63 -6.22
N ASP A 76 28.38 12.13 -5.09
CA ASP A 76 27.35 11.10 -5.05
C ASP A 76 25.92 11.66 -5.10
N GLN A 77 25.13 11.09 -6.02
CA GLN A 77 23.67 11.25 -6.16
C GLN A 77 22.88 10.96 -4.86
N TYR A 78 23.47 10.22 -3.92
CA TYR A 78 22.81 9.77 -2.69
C TYR A 78 23.23 10.61 -1.49
N TRP A 79 22.26 11.02 -0.68
CA TRP A 79 22.49 11.74 0.58
C TRP A 79 22.87 10.79 1.71
N ILE A 80 22.29 9.58 1.70
CA ILE A 80 22.64 8.49 2.62
C ILE A 80 22.71 7.18 1.82
N ASP A 81 23.73 6.37 2.08
CA ASP A 81 23.87 5.04 1.44
C ASP A 81 22.82 4.05 1.97
N THR A 82 22.63 3.99 3.30
CA THR A 82 21.71 3.03 3.91
C THR A 82 20.88 3.69 5.02
N LEU A 83 19.56 3.59 4.90
CA LEU A 83 18.62 3.89 5.98
C LEU A 83 18.30 2.59 6.73
N TYR A 84 18.62 2.55 8.02
CA TYR A 84 18.32 1.42 8.90
C TYR A 84 16.91 1.57 9.47
N VAL A 85 16.06 0.57 9.28
CA VAL A 85 14.64 0.61 9.62
C VAL A 85 14.28 -0.64 10.43
N CYS A 86 13.73 -0.46 11.63
CA CYS A 86 13.22 -1.54 12.45
C CYS A 86 12.06 -2.25 11.75
N GLU A 87 12.16 -3.56 11.54
CA GLU A 87 11.15 -4.30 10.79
C GLU A 87 9.79 -4.41 11.50
N TYR A 88 9.77 -4.25 12.82
CA TYR A 88 8.54 -4.35 13.63
C TYR A 88 7.79 -3.03 13.77
N CYS A 89 8.50 -1.89 13.79
CA CYS A 89 7.92 -0.60 14.15
C CYS A 89 8.18 0.54 13.16
N PHE A 90 8.98 0.29 12.12
CA PHE A 90 9.41 1.25 11.10
C PHE A 90 10.22 2.44 11.60
N LYS A 91 10.60 2.48 12.89
CA LYS A 91 11.55 3.48 13.40
C LYS A 91 12.84 3.36 12.61
N TYR A 92 13.40 4.51 12.24
CA TYR A 92 14.53 4.59 11.32
C TYR A 92 15.70 5.38 11.92
N THR A 93 16.90 5.09 11.42
CA THR A 93 18.17 5.76 11.76
C THR A 93 19.15 5.58 10.59
N ASP A 94 20.21 6.36 10.56
CA ASP A 94 21.38 6.22 9.66
C ASP A 94 22.57 5.50 10.35
N ASP A 95 22.39 5.03 11.60
CA ASP A 95 23.40 4.29 12.37
C ASP A 95 22.97 2.83 12.62
N GLU A 96 23.81 1.88 12.20
CA GLU A 96 23.58 0.44 12.36
C GLU A 96 23.51 0.02 13.84
N ALA A 97 24.37 0.59 14.69
CA ALA A 97 24.43 0.23 16.11
C ALA A 97 23.14 0.64 16.83
N GLU A 98 22.57 1.79 16.46
CA GLU A 98 21.28 2.25 16.99
C GLU A 98 20.13 1.30 16.61
N LEU A 99 20.13 0.74 15.39
CA LEU A 99 19.13 -0.26 14.98
C LEU A 99 19.26 -1.54 15.79
N ILE A 100 20.48 -2.08 15.93
CA ILE A 100 20.77 -3.30 16.71
C ILE A 100 20.31 -3.12 18.15
N ALA A 101 20.69 -1.99 18.78
CA ALA A 101 20.25 -1.67 20.14
C ALA A 101 18.73 -1.53 20.24
N HIS A 102 18.08 -0.86 19.27
CA HIS A 102 16.63 -0.68 19.27
C HIS A 102 15.87 -2.00 19.15
N GLU A 103 16.32 -2.92 18.29
CA GLU A 103 15.59 -4.17 18.04
C GLU A 103 15.50 -5.04 19.30
N CYS A 104 16.52 -5.03 20.16
CA CYS A 104 16.53 -5.73 21.45
C CYS A 104 15.39 -5.28 22.38
N PHE A 105 14.97 -4.01 22.30
CA PHE A 105 13.96 -3.41 23.18
C PHE A 105 12.67 -3.00 22.46
N CYS A 106 12.53 -3.34 21.18
CA CYS A 106 11.36 -2.96 20.40
C CYS A 106 10.10 -3.68 20.92
N ARG A 107 9.19 -2.92 21.54
CA ARG A 107 7.91 -3.46 22.06
C ARG A 107 7.10 -4.23 21.02
N TYR A 108 7.19 -3.85 19.75
CA TYR A 108 6.42 -4.44 18.67
C TYR A 108 6.98 -5.79 18.19
N LYS A 109 8.23 -6.13 18.56
CA LYS A 109 8.81 -7.46 18.36
C LYS A 109 8.00 -8.54 19.08
N ASN A 110 7.50 -8.22 20.28
CA ASN A 110 6.72 -9.16 21.09
C ASN A 110 5.21 -9.07 20.81
N LYS A 111 4.71 -7.88 20.45
CA LYS A 111 3.26 -7.66 20.27
C LYS A 111 2.96 -6.66 19.16
N PRO A 112 2.37 -7.09 18.02
CA PRO A 112 2.01 -6.18 16.93
C PRO A 112 0.84 -5.26 17.34
N PRO A 113 0.77 -4.03 16.77
CA PRO A 113 -0.28 -3.07 17.10
C PRO A 113 -1.67 -3.49 16.61
N GLY A 114 -2.69 -2.78 17.09
CA GLY A 114 -4.04 -2.89 16.57
C GLY A 114 -4.79 -4.15 16.99
N ARG A 115 -6.03 -4.25 16.48
CA ARG A 115 -6.95 -5.38 16.72
C ARG A 115 -6.99 -6.29 15.51
N ILE A 116 -7.08 -7.60 15.73
CA ILE A 116 -7.24 -8.57 14.65
C ILE A 116 -8.64 -8.37 14.03
N LYS A 117 -8.71 -8.32 12.70
CA LYS A 117 -9.96 -8.25 11.93
C LYS A 117 -10.12 -9.39 10.92
N TYR A 118 -9.06 -10.16 10.69
CA TYR A 118 -9.08 -11.38 9.90
C TYR A 118 -8.00 -12.33 10.41
N ARG A 119 -8.30 -13.63 10.51
CA ARG A 119 -7.32 -14.65 10.90
C ARG A 119 -7.57 -15.97 10.15
N SER A 120 -6.88 -16.15 9.02
CA SER A 120 -6.86 -17.42 8.29
C SER A 120 -5.76 -18.33 8.82
N PRO A 121 -5.61 -19.58 8.29
CA PRO A 121 -4.51 -20.46 8.65
C PRO A 121 -3.11 -19.91 8.32
N GLU A 122 -2.99 -19.03 7.32
CA GLU A 122 -1.71 -18.48 6.87
C GLU A 122 -1.45 -17.06 7.40
N TYR A 123 -2.47 -16.19 7.38
CA TYR A 123 -2.30 -14.75 7.59
C TYR A 123 -3.28 -14.17 8.61
N THR A 124 -2.80 -13.15 9.31
CA THR A 124 -3.59 -12.31 10.19
C THR A 124 -3.61 -10.87 9.65
N ILE A 125 -4.78 -10.24 9.55
CA ILE A 125 -4.92 -8.81 9.24
C ILE A 125 -5.33 -8.06 10.50
N ARG A 126 -4.57 -7.02 10.86
CA ARG A 126 -4.82 -6.19 12.04
C ARG A 126 -5.20 -4.77 11.63
N ARG A 127 -6.28 -4.24 12.22
CA ARG A 127 -6.69 -2.84 12.13
C ARG A 127 -5.96 -2.01 13.19
N VAL A 128 -5.10 -1.11 12.73
CA VAL A 128 -4.33 -0.16 13.52
C VAL A 128 -4.91 1.24 13.31
N LYS A 129 -5.42 1.86 14.38
CA LYS A 129 -5.96 3.22 14.32
C LYS A 129 -4.81 4.23 14.43
N GLY A 130 -4.68 5.13 13.45
CA GLY A 130 -3.62 6.15 13.45
C GLY A 130 -3.71 7.11 14.64
N SER A 131 -4.91 7.36 15.17
CA SER A 131 -5.11 8.14 16.40
C SER A 131 -4.55 7.48 17.67
N LYS A 132 -4.40 6.15 17.70
CA LYS A 132 -3.87 5.39 18.86
C LYS A 132 -2.39 5.04 18.71
N HIS A 133 -1.92 4.86 17.48
CA HIS A 133 -0.56 4.42 17.16
C HIS A 133 0.15 5.42 16.24
N GLU A 134 0.06 6.72 16.55
CA GLU A 134 0.47 7.82 15.68
C GLU A 134 1.91 7.67 15.16
N VAL A 135 2.90 7.56 16.05
CA VAL A 135 4.32 7.42 15.67
C VAL A 135 4.56 6.21 14.77
N PHE A 136 3.94 5.07 15.09
CA PHE A 136 4.08 3.86 14.27
C PHE A 136 3.51 4.07 12.86
N CYS A 137 2.33 4.68 12.75
CA CYS A 137 1.69 4.97 11.47
C CYS A 137 2.46 6.04 10.66
N GLN A 138 3.07 7.02 11.32
CA GLN A 138 3.93 8.02 10.67
C GLN A 138 5.19 7.36 10.10
N CYS A 139 5.90 6.55 10.90
CA CYS A 139 7.06 5.79 10.44
C CYS A 139 6.71 4.84 9.28
N LEU A 140 5.57 4.13 9.35
CA LEU A 140 5.07 3.31 8.25
C LEU A 140 4.81 4.15 6.99
N CYS A 141 4.20 5.33 7.12
CA CYS A 141 3.96 6.21 5.99
C CYS A 141 5.24 6.72 5.34
N LEU A 142 6.23 7.10 6.14
CA LEU A 142 7.55 7.51 5.66
C LEU A 142 8.23 6.37 4.92
N PHE A 143 8.26 5.16 5.51
CA PHE A 143 8.81 3.97 4.85
C PHE A 143 8.11 3.72 3.51
N THR A 144 6.79 3.85 3.47
CA THR A 144 5.98 3.68 2.25
C THR A 144 6.35 4.68 1.16
N LYS A 145 6.67 5.93 1.50
CA LYS A 145 7.04 6.98 0.52
C LYS A 145 8.26 6.61 -0.32
N LEU A 146 9.15 5.77 0.21
CA LEU A 146 10.33 5.25 -0.52
C LEU A 146 9.95 4.27 -1.66
N PHE A 147 8.72 3.74 -1.63
CA PHE A 147 8.21 2.71 -2.56
C PHE A 147 6.87 3.09 -3.21
N LEU A 148 6.36 4.29 -2.93
CA LEU A 148 5.11 4.80 -3.51
C LEU A 148 5.26 6.29 -3.83
N ASP A 149 5.20 6.62 -5.11
CA ASP A 149 5.47 7.96 -5.62
C ASP A 149 4.44 8.99 -5.12
N ASN A 150 3.17 8.68 -5.37
CA ASN A 150 2.02 9.58 -5.17
C ASN A 150 1.54 9.68 -3.71
N LYS A 151 2.37 9.30 -2.72
CA LYS A 151 1.97 9.37 -1.31
C LYS A 151 2.19 10.78 -0.76
N SER A 152 1.11 11.53 -0.60
CA SER A 152 1.13 12.93 -0.14
C SER A 152 1.00 13.10 1.38
N VAL A 153 0.36 12.15 2.08
CA VAL A 153 0.12 12.25 3.53
C VAL A 153 0.97 11.25 4.31
N TYR A 154 1.83 11.77 5.20
CA TYR A 154 2.69 10.95 6.06
C TYR A 154 2.66 11.33 7.55
N PHE A 155 2.40 12.60 7.91
CA PHE A 155 2.34 13.02 9.33
C PHE A 155 0.92 13.07 9.90
N LYS A 156 -0.08 13.45 9.10
CA LYS A 156 -1.49 13.59 9.52
C LYS A 156 -2.23 12.24 9.49
N VAL A 157 -1.82 11.31 10.36
CA VAL A 157 -2.33 9.92 10.35
C VAL A 157 -3.56 9.67 11.23
N LYS A 158 -3.98 10.64 12.06
CA LYS A 158 -5.04 10.45 13.07
C LYS A 158 -6.40 10.05 12.49
N HIS A 159 -6.69 10.47 11.26
CA HIS A 159 -7.94 10.17 10.55
C HIS A 159 -7.86 8.92 9.67
N PHE A 160 -6.77 8.17 9.75
CA PHE A 160 -6.58 6.95 8.96
C PHE A 160 -6.61 5.70 9.83
N GLU A 161 -7.17 4.64 9.28
CA GLU A 161 -6.97 3.27 9.72
C GLU A 161 -6.00 2.56 8.80
N PHE A 162 -5.16 1.70 9.37
CA PHE A 162 -4.19 0.90 8.64
C PHE A 162 -4.52 -0.57 8.86
N TYR A 163 -4.67 -1.31 7.78
CA TYR A 163 -4.96 -2.74 7.78
C TYR A 163 -3.69 -3.47 7.36
N ILE A 164 -3.02 -4.10 8.32
CA ILE A 164 -1.66 -4.62 8.16
C ILE A 164 -1.69 -6.14 8.22
N VAL A 165 -1.04 -6.78 7.24
CA VAL A 165 -0.91 -8.23 7.12
C VAL A 165 0.32 -8.72 7.87
N TYR A 166 0.15 -9.80 8.61
CA TYR A 166 1.20 -10.56 9.27
C TYR A 166 1.05 -12.03 8.90
N GLU A 167 2.16 -12.75 8.79
CA GLU A 167 2.15 -14.21 8.82
C GLU A 167 1.78 -14.68 10.24
N ASN A 168 1.06 -15.80 10.35
CA ASN A 168 0.72 -16.35 11.65
C ASN A 168 1.98 -16.68 12.47
N ASN A 169 1.92 -16.39 13.77
CA ASN A 169 3.05 -16.51 14.72
C ASN A 169 4.23 -15.55 14.45
N SER A 170 4.12 -14.65 13.48
CA SER A 170 5.08 -13.58 13.25
C SER A 170 4.53 -12.23 13.74
N THR A 171 5.42 -11.36 14.19
CA THR A 171 5.13 -9.96 14.51
C THR A 171 5.64 -9.00 13.45
N VAL A 172 6.23 -9.52 12.37
CA VAL A 172 6.77 -8.73 11.27
C VAL A 172 5.66 -8.39 10.27
N PRO A 173 5.34 -7.10 10.06
CA PRO A 173 4.36 -6.67 9.08
C PRO A 173 4.87 -6.93 7.65
N MET A 174 3.99 -7.39 6.76
CA MET A 174 4.35 -7.82 5.40
C MET A 174 3.80 -6.92 4.30
N ALA A 175 2.61 -6.37 4.53
CA ALA A 175 1.90 -5.52 3.61
C ALA A 175 0.85 -4.73 4.38
N PHE A 176 0.37 -3.62 3.81
CA PHE A 176 -0.77 -2.92 4.37
C PHE A 176 -1.56 -2.17 3.32
N PHE A 177 -2.78 -1.78 3.69
CA PHE A 177 -3.41 -0.60 3.11
C PHE A 177 -3.88 0.38 4.18
N SER A 178 -4.01 1.66 3.82
CA SER A 178 -4.64 2.68 4.64
C SER A 178 -6.04 3.02 4.11
N LYS A 179 -6.97 3.34 5.01
CA LYS A 179 -8.32 3.79 4.71
C LYS A 179 -8.58 5.08 5.49
N ASP A 180 -9.07 6.10 4.80
CA ASP A 180 -9.54 7.34 5.42
C ASP A 180 -10.88 7.08 6.11
N LEU A 181 -11.03 7.56 7.35
CA LEU A 181 -12.27 7.45 8.11
C LEU A 181 -13.40 8.29 7.51
N TYR A 182 -13.07 9.42 6.87
CA TYR A 182 -14.05 10.38 6.34
C TYR A 182 -13.82 10.64 4.86
N SER A 183 -13.84 9.58 4.05
CA SER A 183 -13.63 9.70 2.61
C SER A 183 -14.85 10.31 1.90
N TYR A 184 -14.73 11.56 1.47
CA TYR A 184 -15.76 12.26 0.68
C TYR A 184 -16.14 11.49 -0.60
N HIS A 185 -15.16 10.88 -1.26
CA HIS A 185 -15.37 10.08 -2.47
C HIS A 185 -15.77 8.63 -2.18
N GLN A 186 -16.00 8.25 -0.92
CA GLN A 186 -16.26 6.86 -0.52
C GLN A 186 -15.13 5.89 -0.92
N ASN A 187 -13.88 6.33 -0.80
CA ASN A 187 -12.73 5.46 -1.06
C ASN A 187 -12.62 4.40 0.04
N ASN A 188 -12.51 3.14 -0.34
CA ASN A 188 -12.27 2.05 0.61
C ASN A 188 -10.78 1.82 0.91
N LEU A 189 -9.91 2.45 0.13
CA LEU A 189 -8.47 2.28 0.18
C LEU A 189 -7.78 3.55 -0.35
N ALA A 190 -6.89 4.14 0.45
CA ALA A 190 -6.11 5.33 0.12
C ALA A 190 -4.72 4.98 -0.43
N CYS A 191 -3.96 4.16 0.30
CA CYS A 191 -2.66 3.66 -0.14
C CYS A 191 -2.58 2.16 0.12
N ILE A 192 -1.88 1.43 -0.75
CA ILE A 192 -1.59 0.00 -0.58
C ILE A 192 -0.12 -0.26 -0.93
N LEU A 193 0.56 -1.05 -0.11
CA LEU A 193 1.91 -1.49 -0.39
C LEU A 193 2.11 -2.90 0.15
N VAL A 194 2.62 -3.79 -0.71
CA VAL A 194 3.28 -5.02 -0.28
C VAL A 194 4.76 -4.71 -0.16
N PHE A 195 5.34 -4.89 1.04
CA PHE A 195 6.72 -4.49 1.26
C PHE A 195 7.67 -5.32 0.37
N PRO A 196 8.78 -4.73 -0.11
CA PRO A 196 9.61 -5.36 -1.14
C PRO A 196 10.00 -6.83 -0.86
N PRO A 197 10.40 -7.23 0.38
CA PRO A 197 10.76 -8.63 0.67
C PRO A 197 9.61 -9.65 0.58
N TYR A 198 8.36 -9.18 0.60
CA TYR A 198 7.16 -10.01 0.68
C TYR A 198 6.28 -9.94 -0.58
N GLN A 199 6.79 -9.30 -1.64
CA GLN A 199 6.11 -9.26 -2.93
C GLN A 199 5.98 -10.66 -3.55
N ARG A 200 5.12 -10.78 -4.56
CA ARG A 200 4.81 -12.03 -5.27
C ARG A 200 4.18 -13.14 -4.41
N ARG A 201 3.74 -12.83 -3.19
CA ARG A 201 2.98 -13.75 -2.30
C ARG A 201 1.46 -13.52 -2.33
N ARG A 202 0.92 -12.91 -3.39
CA ARG A 202 -0.51 -12.52 -3.55
C ARG A 202 -1.10 -11.62 -2.46
N LEU A 203 -0.29 -11.07 -1.56
CA LEU A 203 -0.74 -10.18 -0.46
C LEU A 203 -1.47 -8.93 -0.94
N GLY A 204 -1.11 -8.40 -2.13
CA GLY A 204 -1.81 -7.26 -2.72
C GLY A 204 -3.27 -7.62 -3.08
N THR A 205 -3.48 -8.80 -3.67
CA THR A 205 -4.83 -9.31 -3.96
C THR A 205 -5.61 -9.55 -2.67
N LEU A 206 -4.99 -10.16 -1.67
CA LEU A 206 -5.59 -10.37 -0.34
C LEU A 206 -6.10 -9.04 0.26
N LEU A 207 -5.29 -7.99 0.19
CA LEU A 207 -5.63 -6.67 0.75
C LEU A 207 -6.71 -5.93 -0.03
N ILE A 208 -6.67 -5.99 -1.37
CA ILE A 208 -7.73 -5.42 -2.22
C ILE A 208 -9.06 -6.13 -1.91
N GLU A 209 -9.04 -7.45 -1.83
CA GLU A 209 -10.23 -8.23 -1.54
C GLU A 209 -10.78 -7.97 -0.14
N PHE A 210 -9.89 -7.83 0.85
CA PHE A 210 -10.26 -7.46 2.21
C PHE A 210 -10.87 -6.05 2.27
N SER A 211 -10.34 -5.06 1.53
CA SER A 211 -10.90 -3.70 1.54
C SER A 211 -12.34 -3.67 1.01
N TYR A 212 -12.64 -4.44 -0.05
CA TYR A 212 -14.01 -4.62 -0.53
C TYR A 212 -14.90 -5.42 0.42
N THR A 213 -14.35 -6.40 1.12
CA THR A 213 -15.08 -7.14 2.16
C THR A 213 -15.56 -6.21 3.26
N LEU A 214 -14.69 -5.30 3.74
CA LEU A 214 -15.10 -4.26 4.70
C LEU A 214 -16.21 -3.37 4.15
N SER A 215 -16.12 -2.92 2.90
CA SER A 215 -17.16 -2.09 2.28
C SER A 215 -18.49 -2.82 2.15
N ARG A 216 -18.48 -4.11 1.76
CA ARG A 216 -19.71 -4.92 1.67
C ARG A 216 -20.39 -5.06 3.03
N CYS A 217 -19.63 -5.33 4.09
CA CYS A 217 -20.18 -5.36 5.45
C CYS A 217 -20.78 -4.02 5.90
N GLN A 218 -20.34 -2.91 5.29
CA GLN A 218 -20.87 -1.56 5.54
C GLN A 218 -21.99 -1.17 4.55
N GLY A 219 -22.36 -2.03 3.59
CA GLY A 219 -23.33 -1.73 2.53
C GLY A 219 -22.86 -0.63 1.58
N LEU A 220 -21.54 -0.45 1.41
CA LEU A 220 -20.98 0.65 0.62
C LEU A 220 -20.54 0.20 -0.78
N ILE A 221 -21.00 0.93 -1.80
CA ILE A 221 -20.37 0.93 -3.12
C ILE A 221 -19.13 1.81 -3.04
N SER A 222 -17.97 1.27 -3.39
CA SER A 222 -16.69 1.94 -3.14
C SER A 222 -15.61 1.54 -4.14
N GLY A 223 -14.47 2.21 -4.05
CA GLY A 223 -13.28 1.90 -4.85
C GLY A 223 -12.03 2.51 -4.25
N PRO A 224 -10.85 2.27 -4.85
CA PRO A 224 -9.62 2.91 -4.41
C PRO A 224 -9.63 4.41 -4.67
N GLU A 225 -8.77 5.10 -3.94
CA GLU A 225 -8.33 6.45 -4.28
C GLU A 225 -7.54 6.44 -5.60
N VAL A 226 -7.72 7.50 -6.38
CA VAL A 226 -7.04 7.71 -7.66
C VAL A 226 -6.10 8.91 -7.57
N PRO A 227 -4.96 8.93 -8.29
CA PRO A 227 -4.52 7.93 -9.27
C PRO A 227 -3.83 6.70 -8.65
N LEU A 228 -4.11 5.52 -9.22
CA LEU A 228 -3.42 4.27 -8.86
C LEU A 228 -1.99 4.23 -9.44
N SER A 229 -1.07 3.56 -8.73
CA SER A 229 0.21 3.18 -9.34
C SER A 229 0.01 2.18 -10.48
N PRO A 230 0.91 2.07 -11.47
CA PRO A 230 0.75 1.12 -12.58
C PRO A 230 0.56 -0.33 -12.11
N PHE A 231 1.31 -0.76 -11.09
CA PHE A 231 1.15 -2.07 -10.48
C PHE A 231 -0.18 -2.20 -9.71
N GLY A 232 -0.60 -1.13 -9.03
CA GLY A 232 -1.90 -1.05 -8.36
C GLY A 232 -3.04 -1.24 -9.35
N LEU A 233 -3.04 -0.50 -10.46
CA LEU A 233 -4.06 -0.59 -11.51
C LEU A 233 -4.20 -2.01 -12.07
N ILE A 234 -3.08 -2.67 -12.40
CA ILE A 234 -3.12 -4.06 -12.87
C ILE A 234 -3.69 -4.99 -11.81
N GLY A 235 -3.34 -4.79 -10.53
CA GLY A 235 -3.88 -5.56 -9.41
C GLY A 235 -5.40 -5.41 -9.28
N TYR A 236 -5.91 -4.17 -9.33
CA TYR A 236 -7.33 -3.87 -9.28
C TYR A 236 -8.09 -4.40 -10.49
N LEU A 237 -7.59 -4.21 -11.72
CA LEU A 237 -8.22 -4.74 -12.92
C LEU A 237 -8.38 -6.25 -12.84
N LYS A 238 -7.35 -6.98 -12.41
CA LYS A 238 -7.44 -8.44 -12.21
C LYS A 238 -8.50 -8.81 -11.18
N PHE A 239 -8.55 -8.12 -10.05
CA PHE A 239 -9.53 -8.39 -9.00
C PHE A 239 -10.97 -8.06 -9.44
N TRP A 240 -11.18 -6.91 -10.08
CA TRP A 240 -12.48 -6.50 -10.57
C TRP A 240 -12.98 -7.45 -11.66
N SER A 241 -12.13 -7.77 -12.64
CA SER A 241 -12.45 -8.75 -13.68
C SER A 241 -12.79 -10.12 -13.09
N PHE A 242 -12.01 -10.60 -12.12
CA PHE A 242 -12.31 -11.85 -11.42
C PHE A 242 -13.68 -11.82 -10.75
N SER A 243 -13.97 -10.74 -10.02
CA SER A 243 -15.22 -10.62 -9.24
C SER A 243 -16.45 -10.49 -10.14
N ILE A 244 -16.36 -9.72 -11.23
CA ILE A 244 -17.42 -9.58 -12.22
C ILE A 244 -17.69 -10.94 -12.89
N VAL A 245 -16.64 -11.60 -13.36
CA VAL A 245 -16.77 -12.93 -14.00
C VAL A 245 -17.38 -13.92 -13.01
N TRP A 246 -16.92 -13.92 -11.76
CA TRP A 246 -17.49 -14.78 -10.71
C TRP A 246 -18.98 -14.54 -10.53
N GLN A 247 -19.44 -13.29 -10.41
CA GLN A 247 -20.87 -12.99 -10.27
C GLN A 247 -21.70 -13.49 -11.46
N LEU A 248 -21.15 -13.38 -12.68
CA LEU A 248 -21.82 -13.78 -13.92
C LEU A 248 -21.79 -15.29 -14.19
N THR A 249 -20.90 -16.06 -13.56
CA THR A 249 -20.76 -17.51 -13.84
C THR A 249 -21.11 -18.41 -12.67
N GLU A 250 -20.87 -17.95 -11.45
CA GLU A 250 -21.04 -18.73 -10.21
C GLU A 250 -21.89 -18.01 -9.16
N GLY A 251 -21.93 -16.67 -9.19
CA GLY A 251 -22.62 -15.86 -8.20
C GLY A 251 -24.07 -15.55 -8.55
N ASN A 252 -24.59 -14.48 -7.96
CA ASN A 252 -26.02 -14.16 -7.95
C ASN A 252 -26.59 -13.77 -9.32
N LEU A 253 -25.72 -13.45 -10.28
CA LEU A 253 -26.11 -12.97 -11.62
C LEU A 253 -26.02 -14.06 -12.70
N LYS A 254 -25.69 -15.30 -12.32
CA LYS A 254 -25.47 -16.41 -13.25
C LYS A 254 -26.69 -16.75 -14.11
N ASP A 255 -27.87 -16.80 -13.49
CA ASP A 255 -29.11 -17.26 -14.12
C ASP A 255 -30.02 -16.08 -14.53
N VAL A 256 -29.49 -14.85 -14.47
CA VAL A 256 -30.20 -13.63 -14.85
C VAL A 256 -30.11 -13.44 -16.36
N ALA A 257 -31.26 -13.24 -17.01
CA ALA A 257 -31.34 -13.11 -18.48
C ALA A 257 -30.64 -11.85 -19.02
N GLN A 258 -30.73 -10.73 -18.30
CA GLN A 258 -30.09 -9.47 -18.65
C GLN A 258 -29.49 -8.83 -17.39
N VAL A 259 -28.23 -8.42 -17.48
CA VAL A 259 -27.49 -7.82 -16.36
C VAL A 259 -27.11 -6.40 -16.73
N THR A 260 -27.51 -5.44 -15.89
CA THR A 260 -27.12 -4.03 -16.03
C THR A 260 -25.83 -3.73 -15.26
N LEU A 261 -25.22 -2.57 -15.54
CA LEU A 261 -24.08 -2.10 -14.74
C LEU A 261 -24.46 -1.85 -13.27
N LYS A 262 -25.72 -1.49 -13.01
CA LYS A 262 -26.23 -1.29 -11.66
C LYS A 262 -26.32 -2.60 -10.89
N ASP A 263 -26.79 -3.67 -11.53
CA ASP A 263 -26.85 -5.00 -10.91
C ASP A 263 -25.44 -5.49 -10.55
N LEU A 264 -24.45 -5.27 -11.43
CA LEU A 264 -23.05 -5.55 -11.14
C LEU A 264 -22.52 -4.72 -9.97
N SER A 265 -22.86 -3.42 -9.91
CA SER A 265 -22.47 -2.52 -8.81
C SER A 265 -23.01 -3.00 -7.47
N GLU A 266 -24.28 -3.41 -7.42
CA GLU A 266 -24.92 -3.91 -6.21
C GLU A 266 -24.36 -5.28 -5.79
N ALA A 267 -24.15 -6.19 -6.74
CA ALA A 267 -23.61 -7.52 -6.47
C ALA A 267 -22.13 -7.52 -6.04
N THR A 268 -21.33 -6.57 -6.53
CA THR A 268 -19.88 -6.52 -6.28
C THR A 268 -19.46 -5.47 -5.24
N GLY A 269 -20.27 -4.42 -5.06
CA GLY A 269 -19.90 -3.22 -4.30
C GLY A 269 -18.92 -2.30 -5.03
N PHE A 270 -18.76 -2.44 -6.35
CA PHE A 270 -17.85 -1.64 -7.16
C PHE A 270 -18.53 -0.41 -7.72
N ARG A 271 -17.80 0.69 -7.89
CA ARG A 271 -18.30 1.84 -8.64
C ARG A 271 -18.50 1.47 -10.11
N ILE A 272 -19.48 2.10 -10.75
CA ILE A 272 -19.78 1.89 -12.18
C ILE A 272 -18.53 2.13 -13.05
N ASN A 273 -17.74 3.17 -12.76
CA ASN A 273 -16.52 3.46 -13.50
C ASN A 273 -15.46 2.34 -13.38
N ASP A 274 -15.36 1.70 -12.21
CA ASP A 274 -14.44 0.59 -11.99
C ASP A 274 -14.89 -0.66 -12.76
N ILE A 275 -16.20 -0.91 -12.81
CA ILE A 275 -16.81 -1.96 -13.61
C ILE A 275 -16.52 -1.75 -15.10
N ILE A 276 -16.74 -0.53 -15.62
CA ILE A 276 -16.47 -0.20 -17.03
C ILE A 276 -15.00 -0.45 -17.37
N GLN A 277 -14.07 -0.05 -16.49
CA GLN A 277 -12.64 -0.31 -16.69
C GLN A 277 -12.32 -1.80 -16.74
N ALA A 278 -12.90 -2.59 -15.84
CA ALA A 278 -12.70 -4.03 -15.80
C ALA A 278 -13.29 -4.76 -17.03
N LEU A 279 -14.47 -4.33 -17.50
CA LEU A 279 -15.10 -4.88 -18.71
C LEU A 279 -14.32 -4.54 -19.98
N LYS A 280 -13.77 -3.32 -20.07
CA LYS A 280 -12.83 -2.93 -21.14
C LYS A 280 -11.55 -3.76 -21.09
N TYR A 281 -11.00 -3.99 -19.89
CA TYR A 281 -9.80 -4.81 -19.71
C TYR A 281 -10.01 -6.29 -20.08
N LEU A 282 -11.22 -6.82 -19.88
CA LEU A 282 -11.61 -8.16 -20.30
C LEU A 282 -11.81 -8.29 -21.81
N ASP A 283 -11.87 -7.17 -22.55
CA ASP A 283 -12.22 -7.11 -23.97
C ASP A 283 -13.53 -7.86 -24.28
N CYS A 284 -14.53 -7.70 -23.41
CA CYS A 284 -15.78 -8.44 -23.48
C CYS A 284 -16.99 -7.59 -23.87
N LEU A 285 -16.79 -6.31 -24.23
CA LEU A 285 -17.86 -5.39 -24.63
C LEU A 285 -17.98 -5.32 -26.16
N SER A 286 -19.20 -5.46 -26.68
CA SER A 286 -19.54 -5.30 -28.11
C SER A 286 -20.87 -4.59 -28.22
N ASP A 287 -20.92 -3.43 -28.90
CA ASP A 287 -22.16 -2.69 -29.15
C ASP A 287 -23.06 -2.49 -27.91
N SER A 288 -22.43 -2.32 -26.73
CA SER A 288 -23.07 -2.20 -25.40
C SER A 288 -23.57 -3.50 -24.75
N GLU A 289 -23.23 -4.67 -25.29
CA GLU A 289 -23.51 -5.98 -24.73
C GLU A 289 -22.23 -6.70 -24.24
N ILE A 290 -22.37 -7.53 -23.21
CA ILE A 290 -21.28 -8.36 -22.68
C ILE A 290 -21.26 -9.71 -23.40
N ARG A 291 -20.14 -10.02 -24.06
CA ARG A 291 -19.89 -11.29 -24.74
C ARG A 291 -19.66 -12.43 -23.73
N LEU A 292 -20.72 -13.18 -23.42
CA LEU A 292 -20.70 -14.27 -22.43
C LEU A 292 -19.73 -15.42 -22.77
N ASN A 293 -19.44 -15.66 -24.05
CA ASN A 293 -18.45 -16.65 -24.48
C ASN A 293 -17.03 -16.27 -24.01
N ILE A 294 -16.64 -14.99 -24.07
CA ILE A 294 -15.36 -14.48 -23.58
C ILE A 294 -15.28 -14.64 -22.06
N ILE A 295 -16.35 -14.26 -21.35
CA ILE A 295 -16.47 -14.40 -19.89
C ILE A 295 -16.29 -15.86 -19.46
N ARG A 296 -17.02 -16.81 -20.08
CA ARG A 296 -16.94 -18.24 -19.75
C ARG A 296 -15.55 -18.83 -20.05
N SER A 297 -14.92 -18.44 -21.15
CA SER A 297 -13.55 -18.85 -21.47
C SER A 297 -12.54 -18.31 -20.46
N TRP A 298 -12.67 -17.03 -20.07
CA TRP A 298 -11.84 -16.41 -19.06
C TRP A 298 -12.01 -17.07 -17.68
N ALA A 299 -13.25 -17.39 -17.30
CA ALA A 299 -13.57 -18.05 -16.03
C ALA A 299 -12.84 -19.38 -15.85
N ARG A 300 -12.85 -20.22 -16.91
CA ARG A 300 -12.14 -21.51 -16.92
C ARG A 300 -10.63 -21.34 -16.81
N ARG A 301 -10.05 -20.42 -17.58
CA ARG A 301 -8.60 -20.16 -17.57
C ARG A 301 -8.10 -19.66 -16.22
N ASN A 302 -8.90 -18.84 -15.52
CA ASN A 302 -8.52 -18.23 -14.25
C ASN A 302 -9.05 -19.00 -13.03
N LYS A 303 -9.62 -20.19 -13.23
CA LYS A 303 -10.13 -21.07 -12.15
C LYS A 303 -11.07 -20.34 -11.19
N VAL A 304 -11.97 -19.53 -11.73
CA VAL A 304 -12.89 -18.67 -10.94
C VAL A 304 -13.74 -19.46 -9.95
N SER A 305 -14.03 -20.72 -10.25
CA SER A 305 -14.74 -21.65 -9.36
C SER A 305 -14.05 -21.90 -8.00
N HIS A 306 -12.75 -21.62 -7.86
CA HIS A 306 -12.05 -21.72 -6.56
C HIS A 306 -12.43 -20.58 -5.60
N GLY A 307 -13.10 -19.55 -6.14
CA GLY A 307 -13.60 -18.42 -5.37
C GLY A 307 -12.51 -17.49 -4.85
N PHE A 308 -12.92 -16.73 -3.85
CA PHE A 308 -12.19 -15.62 -3.23
C PHE A 308 -11.16 -16.09 -2.18
N MET A 309 -10.10 -15.29 -1.95
CA MET A 309 -9.03 -15.58 -0.97
C MET A 309 -9.48 -15.40 0.48
N ILE A 310 -10.28 -14.37 0.75
CA ILE A 310 -10.93 -14.06 2.01
C ILE A 310 -12.11 -15.00 2.18
N LYS A 311 -12.16 -15.68 3.32
CA LYS A 311 -13.28 -16.53 3.72
C LYS A 311 -13.99 -15.91 4.91
N ASP A 312 -15.31 -15.88 4.87
CA ASP A 312 -16.12 -15.19 5.87
C ASP A 312 -15.95 -15.80 7.28
N GLU A 313 -15.71 -17.10 7.37
CA GLU A 313 -15.43 -17.82 8.63
C GLU A 313 -14.21 -17.31 9.41
N TYR A 314 -13.28 -16.61 8.73
CA TYR A 314 -12.08 -16.05 9.35
C TYR A 314 -12.20 -14.54 9.66
N LEU A 315 -13.33 -13.93 9.34
CA LEU A 315 -13.59 -12.51 9.61
C LEU A 315 -13.88 -12.29 11.09
N LEU A 316 -13.28 -11.25 11.64
CA LEU A 316 -13.44 -10.84 13.05
C LEU A 316 -13.81 -9.36 13.09
N LEU A 317 -14.93 -9.02 12.45
CA LEU A 317 -15.31 -7.62 12.20
C LEU A 317 -16.05 -6.97 13.37
N ASP A 318 -16.65 -7.77 14.25
CA ASP A 318 -17.28 -7.29 15.49
C ASP A 318 -16.29 -6.48 16.34
N ASP A 319 -16.76 -5.40 16.96
CA ASP A 319 -15.92 -4.37 17.59
C ASP A 319 -15.96 -4.35 19.12
#